data_AF-M2V8H5-F1
#
_entry.id   AF-M2V8H5-F1
#
_cell.length_a   1.000
_cell.length_b   1.000
_cell.length_c   1.000
_cell.angle_alpha   90.00
_cell.angle_beta   90.00
_cell.angle_gamma   90.00
#
_symmetry.space_group_name_H-M   'P 1'
#
loop_
_entity.id
_entity.type
_entity.pdbx_description
1 polymer ?
#
loop_
_entity_poly.entity_id
_entity_poly.type
_entity_poly.pdbx_seq_one_letter_code
_entity_poly.pdbx_strand_id
1 'polypeptide(L)'
;MLTFFAPLLLLAQSAAAAPVENVAVAAAATVGKIRGVRDPIYHLYLQASPKNSSKPVLGPESAAEEFTIGGTIQSKKTNQFLNIATASTSYKPLVWGAKGDTTAWGLEGDTIITTQGSSYGRREYTPSLLM
;
A
#
# COMPACT_ATOMS: atom_id res chain seq x y z
N MET A 1 -67.21 8.40 22.97
CA MET A 1 -66.49 8.49 21.68
C MET A 1 -65.12 9.11 21.99
N LEU A 2 -64.06 8.31 21.92
CA LEU A 2 -62.67 8.74 22.11
C LEU A 2 -62.14 9.31 20.78
N THR A 3 -61.63 10.53 20.77
CA THR A 3 -60.70 11.14 19.79
C THR A 3 -60.53 12.60 20.25
N PHE A 4 -59.35 13.19 20.46
CA PHE A 4 -58.19 13.30 19.57
C PHE A 4 -56.91 13.47 20.41
N PHE A 5 -55.92 12.59 20.20
CA PHE A 5 -54.53 12.83 20.60
C PHE A 5 -53.78 13.44 19.40
N ALA A 6 -53.13 14.57 19.65
CA ALA A 6 -51.92 15.15 19.02
C ALA A 6 -51.70 15.02 17.49
N PRO A 7 -51.45 16.15 16.81
CA PRO A 7 -50.59 16.18 15.64
C PRO A 7 -49.38 17.08 15.93
N LEU A 8 -48.34 16.53 16.55
CA LEU A 8 -47.04 17.20 16.62
C LEU A 8 -45.91 16.18 16.42
N LEU A 9 -45.94 15.49 15.29
CA LEU A 9 -44.87 14.58 14.90
C LEU A 9 -44.71 14.56 13.39
N LEU A 10 -44.22 15.65 12.79
CA LEU A 10 -43.77 15.58 11.40
C LEU A 10 -42.76 16.65 10.95
N LEU A 11 -41.77 17.01 11.78
CA LEU A 11 -40.64 17.84 11.33
C LEU A 11 -39.31 17.39 11.95
N ALA A 12 -38.83 16.20 11.60
CA ALA A 12 -37.44 15.82 11.84
C ALA A 12 -37.02 14.64 10.94
N GLN A 13 -36.89 14.88 9.64
CA GLN A 13 -36.10 14.00 8.76
C GLN A 13 -35.16 14.87 7.93
N SER A 14 -34.21 15.52 8.62
CA SER A 14 -33.00 16.03 7.99
C SER A 14 -32.07 14.85 7.73
N ALA A 15 -31.95 14.47 6.46
CA ALA A 15 -31.06 13.43 5.98
C ALA A 15 -29.60 13.72 6.39
N ALA A 16 -29.06 12.91 7.28
CA ALA A 16 -27.62 12.85 7.50
C ALA A 16 -26.99 12.00 6.39
N ALA A 17 -26.67 12.62 5.25
CA ALA A 17 -25.72 12.06 4.31
C ALA A 17 -24.32 12.19 4.93
N ALA A 18 -23.94 11.23 5.76
CA ALA A 18 -22.58 11.15 6.26
C ALA A 18 -21.63 10.96 5.06
N PRO A 19 -20.48 11.65 5.01
CA PRO A 19 -19.47 11.36 4.00
C PRO A 19 -19.08 9.89 4.15
N VAL A 20 -19.26 9.11 3.09
CA VAL A 20 -18.71 7.76 3.04
C VAL A 20 -17.21 7.96 2.92
N GLU A 21 -16.46 7.68 3.98
CA GLU A 21 -15.02 7.55 3.86
C GLU A 21 -14.78 6.51 2.77
N ASN A 22 -14.14 6.94 1.67
CA ASN A 22 -13.65 6.03 0.65
C ASN A 22 -12.48 5.28 1.28
N VAL A 23 -12.80 4.30 2.13
CA VAL A 23 -11.83 3.35 2.66
C VAL A 23 -11.30 2.64 1.42
N ALA A 24 -10.10 3.03 1.00
CA ALA A 24 -9.40 2.34 -0.07
C ALA A 24 -9.38 0.87 0.31
N VAL A 25 -10.20 0.07 -0.38
CA VAL A 25 -10.25 -1.38 -0.17
C VAL A 25 -8.84 -1.85 -0.50
N ALA A 26 -8.09 -2.25 0.52
CA ALA A 26 -6.73 -2.72 0.34
C ALA A 26 -6.78 -3.85 -0.70
N ALA A 27 -6.04 -3.69 -1.80
CA ALA A 27 -5.99 -4.69 -2.86
C ALA A 27 -5.70 -6.06 -2.25
N ALA A 28 -6.40 -7.09 -2.72
CA ALA A 28 -6.23 -8.45 -2.24
C ALA A 28 -4.76 -8.85 -2.30
N ALA A 29 -4.24 -9.35 -1.18
CA ALA A 29 -2.83 -9.71 -1.09
C ALA A 29 -2.52 -10.84 -2.07
N THR A 30 -1.53 -10.63 -2.94
CA THR A 30 -1.03 -11.64 -3.88
C THR A 30 0.20 -12.31 -3.30
N VAL A 31 0.45 -13.56 -3.67
CA VAL A 31 1.65 -14.31 -3.25
C VAL A 31 2.50 -14.63 -4.47
N GLY A 32 3.80 -14.31 -4.41
CA GLY A 32 4.71 -14.63 -5.49
C GLY A 32 6.13 -14.10 -5.31
N LYS A 33 6.98 -14.40 -6.30
CA LYS A 33 8.33 -13.84 -6.40
C LYS A 33 8.26 -12.47 -7.07
N ILE A 34 9.12 -11.55 -6.63
CA ILE A 34 9.25 -10.21 -7.22
C ILE A 34 10.49 -10.20 -8.11
N ARG A 35 10.32 -9.87 -9.39
CA ARG A 35 11.42 -9.81 -10.38
C ARG A 35 11.74 -8.37 -10.77
N GLY A 36 13.01 -8.09 -11.05
CA GLY A 36 13.40 -6.87 -11.73
C GLY A 36 12.99 -6.94 -13.19
N VAL A 37 12.31 -5.91 -13.70
CA VAL A 37 11.97 -5.77 -15.12
C VAL A 37 12.66 -4.52 -15.64
N ARG A 38 13.86 -4.69 -16.19
CA ARG A 38 14.59 -3.62 -16.87
C ARG A 38 15.31 -4.21 -18.07
N ASP A 39 15.27 -3.51 -19.19
CA ASP A 39 16.00 -3.93 -20.38
C ASP A 39 17.51 -3.64 -20.26
N PRO A 40 18.38 -4.59 -20.67
CA PRO A 40 18.05 -5.95 -21.13
C PRO A 40 17.54 -6.84 -19.98
N ILE A 41 16.51 -7.66 -20.24
CA ILE A 41 15.84 -8.46 -19.21
C ILE A 41 16.83 -9.42 -18.54
N TYR A 42 17.22 -9.11 -17.31
CA TYR A 42 17.85 -10.05 -16.41
C TYR A 42 16.78 -10.68 -15.50
N HIS A 43 16.72 -12.00 -15.45
CA HIS A 43 15.85 -12.75 -14.54
C HIS A 43 16.39 -12.70 -13.10
N LEU A 44 16.44 -11.49 -12.53
CA LEU A 44 16.85 -11.27 -11.16
C LEU A 44 15.64 -11.05 -10.26
N TYR A 45 15.71 -11.62 -9.06
CA TYR A 45 14.62 -11.70 -8.12
C TYR A 45 15.00 -11.07 -6.79
N LEU A 46 14.03 -10.41 -6.16
CA LEU A 46 14.17 -9.78 -4.86
C LEU A 46 14.46 -10.85 -3.79
N GLN A 47 15.47 -10.59 -3.00
CA GLN A 47 15.94 -11.47 -1.92
C GLN A 47 16.75 -10.69 -0.89
N ALA A 48 16.97 -11.28 0.28
CA ALA A 48 17.97 -10.78 1.22
C ALA A 48 19.39 -10.93 0.66
N SER A 49 20.24 -9.92 0.86
CA SER A 49 21.63 -10.00 0.42
C SER A 49 22.38 -11.08 1.19
N PRO A 50 23.16 -11.94 0.50
CA PRO A 50 23.98 -12.96 1.16
C PRO A 50 25.10 -12.35 2.01
N LYS A 51 25.47 -11.09 1.75
CA LYS A 51 26.49 -10.36 2.54
C LYS A 51 25.88 -9.62 3.74
N ASN A 52 24.61 -9.24 3.67
CA ASN A 52 23.90 -8.54 4.74
C ASN A 52 22.39 -8.76 4.60
N SER A 53 21.83 -9.60 5.47
CA SER A 53 20.43 -9.99 5.41
C SER A 53 19.43 -8.86 5.66
N SER A 54 19.86 -7.70 6.16
CA SER A 54 19.01 -6.51 6.30
C SER A 54 18.89 -5.69 5.00
N LYS A 55 19.64 -6.05 3.95
CA LYS A 55 19.62 -5.34 2.66
C LYS A 55 18.88 -6.16 1.59
N PRO A 56 17.83 -5.60 0.98
CA PRO A 56 17.21 -6.19 -0.21
C PRO A 56 18.12 -6.00 -1.42
N VAL A 57 18.25 -7.05 -2.25
CA VAL A 57 18.97 -7.02 -3.52
C VAL A 57 18.22 -7.82 -4.58
N LEU A 58 18.56 -7.57 -5.84
CA LEU A 58 18.15 -8.42 -6.97
C LEU A 58 19.27 -9.44 -7.23
N GLY A 59 18.94 -10.72 -7.23
CA GLY A 59 19.88 -11.82 -7.43
C GLY A 59 19.28 -13.01 -8.20
N PRO A 60 19.94 -14.17 -8.25
CA PRO A 60 19.48 -15.31 -9.04
C PRO A 60 18.16 -15.89 -8.51
N GLU A 61 17.39 -16.53 -9.40
CA GLU A 61 16.10 -17.14 -9.06
C GLU A 61 16.19 -18.23 -7.98
N SER A 62 17.29 -18.99 -7.95
CA SER A 62 17.51 -20.07 -6.99
C SER A 62 17.53 -19.60 -5.54
N ALA A 63 17.78 -18.30 -5.31
CA ALA A 63 17.78 -17.67 -3.99
C ALA A 63 16.59 -16.69 -3.82
N ALA A 64 15.67 -16.64 -4.78
CA ALA A 64 14.48 -15.81 -4.71
C ALA A 64 13.60 -16.16 -3.51
N GLU A 65 13.00 -15.14 -2.91
CA GLU A 65 12.02 -15.32 -1.85
C GLU A 65 10.60 -15.18 -2.42
N GLU A 66 9.65 -15.85 -1.79
CA GLU A 66 8.22 -15.57 -2.00
C GLU A 66 7.75 -14.52 -1.01
N PHE A 67 6.86 -13.65 -1.48
CA PHE A 67 6.31 -12.56 -0.70
C PHE A 67 4.79 -12.61 -0.67
N THR A 68 4.21 -12.21 0.46
CA THR A 68 2.83 -11.74 0.53
C THR A 68 2.84 -10.25 0.19
N ILE A 69 2.16 -9.86 -0.89
CA ILE A 69 2.22 -8.53 -1.51
C ILE A 69 0.84 -7.89 -1.43
N GLY A 70 0.72 -6.82 -0.65
CA GLY A 70 -0.48 -6.00 -0.53
C GLY A 70 -0.08 -4.59 -0.08
N GLY A 71 -0.81 -4.01 0.89
CA GLY A 71 -0.40 -2.73 1.50
C GLY A 71 1.00 -2.79 2.13
N THR A 72 1.42 -3.97 2.58
CA THR A 72 2.81 -4.27 2.95
C THR A 72 3.35 -5.40 2.06
N ILE A 73 4.68 -5.54 2.02
CA ILE A 73 5.35 -6.65 1.33
C ILE A 73 6.12 -7.44 2.37
N GLN A 74 5.67 -8.66 2.66
CA GLN A 74 6.26 -9.51 3.69
C GLN A 74 6.91 -10.75 3.07
N SER A 75 8.16 -11.03 3.42
CA SER A 75 8.85 -12.27 3.06
C SER A 75 8.19 -13.46 3.77
N LYS A 76 7.80 -14.49 3.00
CA LYS A 76 7.32 -15.76 3.55
C LYS A 76 8.43 -16.61 4.17
N LYS A 77 9.70 -16.31 3.86
CA LYS A 77 10.86 -17.03 4.39
C LYS A 77 11.31 -16.48 5.74
N THR A 78 11.35 -15.15 5.88
CA THR A 78 11.93 -14.48 7.06
C THR A 78 10.90 -13.75 7.91
N ASN A 79 9.65 -13.61 7.45
CA ASN A 79 8.60 -12.77 8.04
C ASN A 79 8.95 -11.27 8.12
N GLN A 80 10.08 -10.85 7.53
CA GLN A 80 10.47 -9.45 7.46
C GLN A 80 9.69 -8.72 6.37
N PHE A 81 9.57 -7.41 6.54
CA PHE A 81 8.84 -6.51 5.65
C PHE A 81 9.80 -5.65 4.84
N LEU A 82 9.47 -5.44 3.57
CA LEU A 82 10.18 -4.50 2.71
C LEU A 82 9.71 -3.08 3.03
N ASN A 83 10.60 -2.26 3.58
CA ASN A 83 10.31 -0.87 3.93
C ASN A 83 11.16 0.12 3.11
N ILE A 84 10.69 1.36 3.09
CA ILE A 84 11.43 2.50 2.53
C ILE A 84 12.10 3.21 3.70
N ALA A 85 13.43 3.24 3.71
CA ALA A 85 14.18 3.91 4.76
C ALA A 85 14.24 5.43 4.54
N THR A 86 14.43 6.16 5.63
CA THR A 86 14.64 7.61 5.58
C THR A 86 16.02 7.92 5.00
N ALA A 87 16.05 8.80 4.01
CA ALA A 87 17.26 9.36 3.43
C ALA A 87 16.97 10.75 2.87
N SER A 88 17.96 11.63 2.89
CA SER A 88 17.91 12.98 2.31
C SER A 88 18.08 12.99 0.79
N THR A 89 18.51 11.88 0.21
CA THR A 89 18.66 11.70 -1.24
C THR A 89 17.30 11.52 -1.92
N SER A 90 17.24 11.85 -3.21
CA SER A 90 16.06 11.63 -4.05
C SER A 90 15.69 10.15 -4.17
N TYR A 91 16.69 9.27 -4.22
CA TYR A 91 16.49 7.82 -4.15
C TYR A 91 16.60 7.35 -2.70
N LYS A 92 15.47 6.89 -2.15
CA LYS A 92 15.43 6.31 -0.80
C LYS A 92 15.76 4.82 -0.85
N PRO A 93 16.60 4.32 0.07
CA PRO A 93 16.96 2.92 0.09
C PRO A 93 15.81 2.05 0.60
N LEU A 94 15.73 0.83 0.08
CA LEU A 94 14.87 -0.22 0.63
C LEU A 94 15.62 -0.99 1.72
N VAL A 95 14.89 -1.43 2.74
CA VAL A 95 15.43 -2.18 3.89
C VAL A 95 14.48 -3.28 4.31
N TRP A 96 15.02 -4.35 4.92
CA TRP A 96 14.23 -5.34 5.62
C TRP A 96 14.01 -4.91 7.07
N GLY A 97 12.76 -4.94 7.53
CA GLY A 97 12.37 -4.60 8.90
C GLY A 97 11.47 -5.66 9.53
N ALA A 98 11.44 -5.71 10.86
CA ALA A 98 10.57 -6.65 11.59
C ALA A 98 9.08 -6.26 11.53
N LYS A 99 8.76 -5.03 11.12
CA LYS A 99 7.40 -4.50 10.98
C LYS A 99 7.23 -3.84 9.61
N GLY A 100 6.02 -3.84 9.08
CA GLY A 100 5.69 -3.07 7.88
C GLY A 100 5.54 -1.59 8.22
N ASP A 101 6.66 -0.86 8.23
CA ASP A 101 6.69 0.57 8.57
C ASP A 101 6.07 1.42 7.45
N THR A 102 6.02 0.88 6.23
CA THR A 102 5.35 1.50 5.08
C THR A 102 4.15 0.66 4.67
N THR A 103 3.01 1.34 4.52
CA THR A 103 1.78 0.79 3.93
C THR A 103 1.52 1.34 2.53
N ALA A 104 2.52 2.04 1.97
CA ALA A 104 2.41 2.75 0.70
C ALA A 104 2.53 1.83 -0.52
N TRP A 105 2.71 0.51 -0.35
CA TRP A 105 2.84 -0.40 -1.48
C TRP A 105 1.49 -0.62 -2.17
N GLY A 106 1.52 -0.70 -3.49
CA GLY A 106 0.38 -1.00 -4.32
C GLY A 106 0.81 -1.73 -5.60
N LEU A 107 -0.19 -2.10 -6.39
CA LEU A 107 -0.01 -2.80 -7.67
C LEU A 107 -0.56 -1.97 -8.82
N GLU A 108 0.21 -1.87 -9.89
CA GLU A 108 -0.21 -1.41 -11.21
C GLU A 108 0.01 -2.56 -12.19
N GLY A 109 -1.05 -3.35 -12.42
CA GLY A 109 -0.92 -4.68 -13.02
C GLY A 109 -0.04 -5.59 -12.16
N ASP A 110 1.02 -6.16 -12.73
CA ASP A 110 2.01 -6.99 -12.03
C ASP A 110 3.18 -6.18 -11.44
N THR A 111 3.18 -4.86 -11.59
CA THR A 111 4.26 -3.98 -11.13
C THR A 111 3.98 -3.44 -9.74
N ILE A 112 4.96 -3.55 -8.85
CA ILE A 112 4.88 -2.94 -7.51
C ILE A 112 5.24 -1.47 -7.61
N ILE A 113 4.36 -0.63 -7.07
CA ILE A 113 4.51 0.83 -7.02
C ILE A 113 4.26 1.36 -5.62
N THR A 114 4.61 2.62 -5.39
CA THR A 114 4.05 3.38 -4.26
C THR A 114 2.71 3.98 -4.66
N THR A 115 1.70 3.86 -3.81
CA THR A 115 0.35 4.34 -4.09
C THR A 115 0.29 5.86 -4.14
N GLN A 116 -0.58 6.36 -5.00
CA GLN A 116 -0.98 7.75 -5.06
C GLN A 116 -1.57 8.19 -3.70
N GLY A 117 -1.18 9.38 -3.23
CA GLY A 117 -1.57 9.87 -1.90
C GLY A 117 -0.65 9.43 -0.74
N SER A 118 0.28 8.48 -0.97
CA SER A 118 1.34 8.22 0.01
C SER A 118 2.41 9.34 -0.01
N SER A 119 3.14 9.52 1.09
CA SER A 119 4.27 10.46 1.15
C SER A 119 5.42 10.10 0.19
N TYR A 120 5.39 8.90 -0.39
CA TYR A 120 6.36 8.36 -1.34
C TYR A 120 5.81 8.27 -2.78
N GLY A 121 4.51 8.49 -2.98
CA GLY A 121 3.84 8.36 -4.27
C GLY A 121 3.64 9.71 -4.96
N ARG A 122 3.06 9.66 -6.16
CA ARG A 122 2.62 10.89 -6.85
C ARG A 122 1.56 11.58 -5.98
N ARG A 123 1.73 12.88 -5.73
CA ARG A 123 0.70 13.69 -5.06
C ARG A 123 -0.47 13.91 -6.01
N GLU A 124 -1.68 13.63 -5.52
CA GLU A 124 -2.88 14.19 -6.14
C GLU A 124 -2.87 15.68 -5.92
N TYR A 125 -2.77 16.44 -7.01
CA TYR A 125 -3.14 17.84 -6.97
C TYR A 125 -4.66 17.88 -7.08
N THR A 126 -5.35 17.86 -5.95
CA THR A 126 -6.73 18.34 -5.91
C THR A 126 -6.63 19.85 -6.19
N PRO A 127 -7.19 20.37 -7.29
CA PRO A 127 -7.23 21.82 -7.46
C PRO A 127 -7.97 22.36 -6.25
N SER A 128 -7.30 23.17 -5.44
CA SER A 128 -7.99 23.93 -4.39
C SER A 128 -9.04 24.74 -5.14
N LEU A 129 -10.32 24.45 -4.92
CA LEU A 129 -11.38 25.35 -5.35
C LEU A 129 -11.08 26.71 -4.70
N LEU A 130 -10.51 27.61 -5.48
CA LEU A 130 -10.58 29.02 -5.21
C LEU A 130 -11.94 29.46 -5.72
N MET A 131 -12.72 30.02 -4.79
CA MET A 131 -14.11 30.52 -4.86
C MET A 131 -15.21 29.52 -4.53
#